data_AF-A0AAD5Y6L4-F1
#
_entry.id   AF-A0AAD5Y6L4-F1
#
_cell.length_a   1.000
_cell.length_b   1.000
_cell.length_c   1.000
_cell.angle_alpha   90.00
_cell.angle_beta   90.00
_cell.angle_gamma   90.00
#
_symmetry.space_group_name_H-M   'P 1'
#
loop_
_entity.id
_entity.type
_entity.pdbx_description
1 polymer ?
#
loop_
_entity_poly.entity_id
_entity_poly.type
_entity_poly.pdbx_seq_one_letter_code
_entity_poly.pdbx_strand_id
1 'polypeptide(L)'
;MLALLIASVFSLPSDLTKRSYMDCGNAPYCGVLVLERGGGSGNYNHASPAVHGLWPETGNYGSSGCIGGDRNAQIPTVSCYTDYSFQEHEWTSHGVCASNDPNTFFNTVCDLSSAPLQQMAQLKQNGYSLSQMASALSNSGYPVYNSNAGNDQLELSVCAGSDGVWKLSADFNTDCGN
;
A
#
# COMPACT_ATOMS: atom_id res chain seq x y z
N MET A 1 -8.48 -0.37 58.56
CA MET A 1 -8.27 -1.04 57.27
C MET A 1 -8.98 -0.23 56.21
N LEU A 2 -8.25 0.57 55.45
CA LEU A 2 -8.79 1.40 54.36
C LEU A 2 -8.21 0.83 53.05
N ALA A 3 -9.05 0.21 52.23
CA ALA A 3 -8.64 -0.35 50.95
C ALA A 3 -8.59 0.76 49.90
N LEU A 4 -7.39 1.02 49.38
CA LEU A 4 -7.16 1.96 48.29
C LEU A 4 -7.46 1.24 46.97
N LEU A 5 -8.55 1.61 46.29
CA LEU A 5 -8.84 1.18 44.93
C LEU A 5 -7.98 2.02 43.96
N ILE A 6 -6.97 1.40 43.37
CA ILE A 6 -6.21 1.99 42.26
C ILE A 6 -7.03 1.75 40.98
N ALA A 7 -7.65 2.79 40.46
CA ALA A 7 -8.24 2.76 39.13
C ALA A 7 -7.10 2.86 38.10
N SER A 8 -6.77 1.74 37.47
CA SER A 8 -5.85 1.68 36.34
C SER A 8 -6.52 2.36 35.13
N VAL A 9 -6.13 3.60 34.85
CA VAL A 9 -6.51 4.27 33.62
C VAL A 9 -5.68 3.65 32.50
N PHE A 10 -6.25 2.67 31.80
CA PHE A 10 -5.69 2.24 30.52
C PHE A 10 -5.92 3.36 29.51
N SER A 11 -4.88 4.14 29.24
CA SER A 11 -4.84 5.01 28.07
C SER A 11 -4.90 4.13 26.83
N LEU A 12 -6.04 4.13 26.15
CA LEU A 12 -6.14 3.61 24.79
C LEU A 12 -5.30 4.56 23.90
N PRO A 13 -4.24 4.10 23.22
CA PRO A 13 -3.64 4.91 22.17
C PRO A 13 -4.70 5.09 21.10
N SER A 14 -5.10 6.35 20.91
CA SER A 14 -5.94 6.77 19.80
C SER A 14 -5.07 6.80 18.55
N ASP A 15 -4.83 5.63 17.94
CA ASP A 15 -4.10 5.53 16.66
C ASP A 15 -4.99 6.02 15.50
N LEU A 16 -5.18 7.34 15.47
CA LEU A 16 -5.35 8.09 14.24
C LEU A 16 -3.99 8.68 13.90
N THR A 17 -2.99 7.83 13.64
CA THR A 17 -1.70 8.29 13.11
C THR A 17 -1.95 8.82 11.71
N LYS A 18 -2.04 10.15 11.60
CA LYS A 18 -1.85 10.85 10.33
C LYS A 18 -0.59 10.25 9.68
N ARG A 19 -0.76 9.74 8.47
CA ARG A 19 0.32 9.12 7.69
C ARG A 19 1.54 10.04 7.65
N SER A 20 2.69 9.51 8.05
CA SER A 20 3.94 10.27 8.03
C SER A 20 4.32 10.60 6.59
N TYR A 21 4.93 11.76 6.39
CA TYR A 21 5.52 12.14 5.10
C TYR A 21 6.59 11.11 4.69
N MET A 22 6.49 10.57 3.47
CA MET A 22 7.47 9.61 2.94
C MET A 22 8.60 10.33 2.21
N ASP A 23 9.82 10.24 2.76
CA ASP A 23 11.02 10.77 2.08
C ASP A 23 11.67 9.69 1.21
N CYS A 24 11.74 9.95 -0.10
CA CYS A 24 12.37 9.07 -1.08
C CYS A 24 13.90 9.09 -1.03
N GLY A 25 14.51 10.06 -0.31
CA GLY A 25 15.96 10.23 -0.30
C GLY A 25 16.48 10.53 -1.70
N ASN A 26 17.38 9.67 -2.21
CA ASN A 26 17.97 9.79 -3.54
C ASN A 26 17.17 9.09 -4.64
N ALA A 27 16.11 8.33 -4.30
CA ALA A 27 15.25 7.71 -5.30
C ALA A 27 14.39 8.78 -5.98
N PRO A 28 14.30 8.80 -7.32
CA PRO A 28 13.42 9.71 -8.03
C PRO A 28 11.94 9.53 -7.68
N TYR A 29 11.53 8.28 -7.41
CA TYR A 29 10.15 7.94 -7.11
C TYR A 29 10.07 6.97 -5.94
N CYS A 30 9.14 7.22 -5.03
CA CYS A 30 8.79 6.29 -3.96
C CYS A 30 7.31 6.35 -3.64
N GLY A 31 6.80 5.29 -3.03
CA GLY A 31 5.47 5.30 -2.50
C GLY A 31 5.06 3.99 -1.87
N VAL A 32 3.78 3.66 -1.98
CA VAL A 32 3.26 2.39 -1.43
C VAL A 32 2.50 1.57 -2.46
N LEU A 33 2.61 0.26 -2.34
CA LEU A 33 1.64 -0.70 -2.83
C LEU A 33 0.64 -1.00 -1.71
N VAL A 34 -0.64 -0.76 -1.95
CA VAL A 34 -1.71 -0.91 -0.95
C VAL A 34 -2.52 -2.16 -1.26
N LEU A 35 -2.60 -3.03 -0.26
CA LEU A 35 -3.26 -4.33 -0.34
C LEU A 35 -4.33 -4.44 0.76
N GLU A 36 -5.54 -4.76 0.35
CA GLU A 36 -6.68 -4.94 1.25
C GLU A 36 -6.70 -6.35 1.79
N ARG A 37 -6.87 -6.50 3.11
CA ARG A 37 -7.13 -7.81 3.71
C ARG A 37 -8.59 -8.24 3.49
N GLY A 38 -9.52 -7.30 3.41
CA GLY A 38 -10.94 -7.55 3.09
C GLY A 38 -11.86 -7.79 4.29
N GLY A 39 -11.44 -7.45 5.50
CA GLY A 39 -12.28 -7.46 6.70
C GLY A 39 -12.67 -6.06 7.17
N GLY A 40 -12.55 -5.04 6.31
CA GLY A 40 -13.02 -3.68 6.57
C GLY A 40 -14.54 -3.55 6.42
N SER A 41 -15.03 -2.32 6.27
CA SER A 41 -16.46 -2.02 6.05
C SER A 41 -16.72 -1.54 4.61
N GLY A 42 -17.98 -1.67 4.14
CA GLY A 42 -18.36 -1.21 2.81
C GLY A 42 -17.53 -1.88 1.71
N ASN A 43 -16.92 -1.08 0.82
CA ASN A 43 -16.09 -1.55 -0.30
C ASN A 43 -14.83 -2.31 0.16
N TYR A 44 -14.41 -2.15 1.42
CA TYR A 44 -13.27 -2.85 2.02
C TYR A 44 -13.64 -4.21 2.61
N ASN A 45 -14.91 -4.63 2.53
CA ASN A 45 -15.36 -5.92 3.00
C ASN A 45 -15.48 -6.91 1.84
N HIS A 46 -14.53 -7.83 1.72
CA HIS A 46 -14.51 -8.84 0.67
C HIS A 46 -13.81 -10.12 1.13
N ALA A 47 -14.17 -11.24 0.51
CA ALA A 47 -13.79 -12.56 1.01
C ALA A 47 -12.28 -12.81 0.96
N SER A 48 -11.60 -12.32 -0.08
CA SER A 48 -10.18 -12.59 -0.33
C SER A 48 -9.39 -11.29 -0.40
N PRO A 49 -8.13 -11.25 0.07
CA PRO A 49 -7.29 -10.08 -0.09
C PRO A 49 -7.23 -9.60 -1.55
N ALA A 50 -7.16 -8.29 -1.74
CA ALA A 50 -7.27 -7.66 -3.06
C ALA A 50 -6.29 -6.49 -3.21
N VAL A 51 -5.99 -6.14 -4.45
CA VAL A 51 -5.27 -4.91 -4.78
C VAL A 51 -6.16 -3.71 -4.47
N HIS A 52 -5.60 -2.70 -3.81
CA HIS A 52 -6.16 -1.35 -3.85
C HIS A 52 -5.45 -0.54 -4.94
N GLY A 53 -4.13 -0.34 -4.81
CA GLY A 53 -3.36 0.38 -5.81
C GLY A 53 -1.90 0.59 -5.48
N LEU A 54 -1.19 1.29 -6.38
CA LEU A 54 0.16 1.81 -6.17
C LEU A 54 0.10 3.32 -6.16
N TRP A 55 0.54 3.91 -5.06
CA TRP A 55 0.38 5.33 -4.78
C TRP A 55 1.74 5.99 -4.59
N PRO A 56 2.23 6.74 -5.59
CA PRO A 56 3.40 7.59 -5.42
C PRO A 56 3.13 8.64 -4.33
N GLU A 57 4.02 8.72 -3.34
CA GLU A 57 3.87 9.66 -2.23
C GLU A 57 4.38 11.04 -2.66
N THR A 58 3.53 11.77 -3.39
CA THR A 58 3.84 13.09 -3.94
C THR A 58 3.30 14.22 -3.07
N GLY A 59 3.87 15.42 -3.20
CA GLY A 59 3.33 16.64 -2.61
C GLY A 59 3.28 16.61 -1.08
N ASN A 60 2.08 16.64 -0.49
CA ASN A 60 1.91 16.62 0.96
C ASN A 60 2.17 15.24 1.59
N TYR A 61 2.26 14.19 0.77
CA TYR A 61 2.39 12.81 1.21
C TYR A 61 3.84 12.34 1.22
N GLY A 62 4.69 12.91 0.36
CA GLY A 62 6.12 12.57 0.30
C GLY A 62 6.91 13.38 -0.71
N SER A 63 8.19 13.03 -0.87
CA SER A 63 9.14 13.69 -1.77
C SER A 63 9.22 13.04 -3.16
N SER A 64 8.33 12.10 -3.48
CA SER A 64 8.31 11.43 -4.78
C SER A 64 8.10 12.41 -5.91
N GLY A 65 8.82 12.22 -7.01
CA GLY A 65 8.48 12.81 -8.29
C GLY A 65 7.14 12.29 -8.82
N CYS A 66 6.62 12.95 -9.86
CA CYS A 66 5.47 12.50 -10.64
C CYS A 66 5.94 12.28 -12.08
N ILE A 67 5.78 11.07 -12.62
CA ILE A 67 6.20 10.74 -13.99
C ILE A 67 5.41 11.53 -15.03
N GLY A 68 4.10 11.72 -14.81
CA GLY A 68 3.27 12.60 -15.64
C GLY A 68 2.64 11.91 -16.86
N GLY A 69 1.92 10.81 -16.64
CA GLY A 69 1.09 10.15 -17.67
C GLY A 69 -0.16 10.93 -18.06
N ASP A 70 -0.75 10.54 -19.21
CA ASP A 70 -1.99 11.15 -19.70
C ASP A 70 -3.19 10.68 -18.89
N ARG A 71 -3.82 11.62 -18.18
CA ARG A 71 -5.02 11.38 -17.36
C ARG A 71 -6.22 10.89 -18.18
N ASN A 72 -6.25 11.17 -19.48
CA ASN A 72 -7.33 10.76 -20.39
C ASN A 72 -6.98 9.50 -21.21
N ALA A 73 -5.85 8.86 -20.92
CA ALA A 73 -5.46 7.63 -21.60
C ALA A 73 -6.52 6.53 -21.43
N GLN A 74 -6.66 5.69 -22.45
CA GLN A 74 -7.54 4.52 -22.36
C GLN A 74 -6.98 3.52 -21.35
N ILE A 75 -7.83 3.10 -20.41
CA ILE A 75 -7.46 2.17 -19.35
C ILE A 75 -7.66 0.72 -19.83
N PRO A 76 -6.64 -0.16 -19.70
CA PRO A 76 -6.81 -1.57 -20.05
C PRO A 76 -7.73 -2.26 -19.05
N THR A 77 -8.21 -3.46 -19.39
CA THR A 77 -8.78 -4.36 -18.38
C THR A 77 -7.67 -5.31 -17.92
N VAL A 78 -7.49 -5.44 -16.61
CA VAL A 78 -6.51 -6.36 -16.01
C VAL A 78 -7.17 -7.25 -14.97
N SER A 79 -6.65 -8.46 -14.78
CA SER A 79 -7.30 -9.46 -13.92
C SER A 79 -7.17 -9.20 -12.42
N CYS A 80 -6.22 -8.36 -11.98
CA CYS A 80 -6.06 -8.05 -10.57
C CYS A 80 -7.05 -6.99 -10.05
N TYR A 81 -7.80 -6.35 -10.95
CA TYR A 81 -8.93 -5.46 -10.64
C TYR A 81 -10.23 -6.12 -11.11
N THR A 82 -11.26 -6.07 -10.28
CA THR A 82 -12.59 -6.62 -10.60
C THR A 82 -13.66 -5.55 -10.86
N ASP A 83 -13.38 -4.31 -10.44
CA ASP A 83 -14.21 -3.13 -10.70
C ASP A 83 -13.44 -2.18 -11.61
N TYR A 84 -13.96 -1.99 -12.83
CA TYR A 84 -13.32 -1.13 -13.83
C TYR A 84 -13.38 0.35 -13.46
N SER A 85 -14.46 0.81 -12.81
CA SER A 85 -14.58 2.21 -12.38
C SER A 85 -13.57 2.54 -11.28
N PHE A 86 -13.30 1.57 -10.39
CA PHE A 86 -12.24 1.67 -9.41
C PHE A 86 -10.85 1.64 -10.07
N GLN A 87 -10.66 0.80 -11.08
CA GLN A 87 -9.42 0.80 -11.85
C GLN A 87 -9.16 2.16 -12.53
N GLU A 88 -10.18 2.80 -13.10
CA GLU A 88 -10.08 4.17 -13.64
C GLU A 88 -9.72 5.20 -12.56
N HIS A 89 -10.28 5.05 -11.35
CA HIS A 89 -9.90 5.88 -10.20
C HIS A 89 -8.41 5.72 -9.86
N GLU A 90 -7.89 4.48 -9.82
CA GLU A 90 -6.48 4.24 -9.50
C GLU A 90 -5.55 4.87 -10.53
N TRP A 91 -5.87 4.81 -11.83
CA TRP A 91 -5.08 5.51 -12.83
C TRP A 91 -5.11 7.03 -12.61
N THR A 92 -6.31 7.60 -12.59
CA THR A 92 -6.47 9.05 -12.59
C THR A 92 -5.96 9.68 -11.30
N SER A 93 -6.10 9.02 -10.15
CA SER A 93 -5.65 9.54 -8.86
C SER A 93 -4.17 9.30 -8.61
N HIS A 94 -3.63 8.16 -9.05
CA HIS A 94 -2.30 7.68 -8.63
C HIS A 94 -1.41 7.28 -9.81
N GLY A 95 -1.93 6.48 -10.73
CA GLY A 95 -1.18 5.92 -11.85
C GLY A 95 -0.54 6.96 -12.77
N VAL A 96 -1.18 8.12 -12.97
CA VAL A 96 -0.62 9.25 -13.74
C VAL A 96 0.72 9.76 -13.18
N CYS A 97 0.99 9.59 -11.89
CA CYS A 97 2.29 9.92 -11.32
C CYS A 97 3.24 8.74 -11.22
N ALA A 98 2.74 7.51 -11.42
CA ALA A 98 3.51 6.28 -11.35
C ALA A 98 4.00 5.77 -12.70
N SER A 99 3.35 6.16 -13.81
CA SER A 99 3.74 5.73 -15.15
C SER A 99 3.26 6.72 -16.20
N ASN A 100 3.85 6.64 -17.39
CA ASN A 100 3.37 7.34 -18.58
C ASN A 100 2.34 6.53 -19.38
N ASP A 101 2.20 5.22 -19.12
CA ASP A 101 1.33 4.30 -19.84
C ASP A 101 0.48 3.46 -18.87
N PRO A 102 -0.87 3.47 -19.00
CA PRO A 102 -1.75 2.67 -18.16
C PRO A 102 -1.45 1.17 -18.19
N ASN A 103 -1.05 0.59 -19.34
CA ASN A 103 -0.74 -0.83 -19.41
C ASN A 103 0.45 -1.18 -18.52
N THR A 104 1.52 -0.40 -18.63
CA THR A 104 2.72 -0.53 -17.81
C THR A 104 2.38 -0.38 -16.32
N PHE A 105 1.58 0.62 -15.95
CA PHE A 105 1.14 0.82 -14.57
C PHE A 105 0.38 -0.40 -14.02
N PHE A 106 -0.68 -0.84 -14.70
CA PHE A 106 -1.52 -1.93 -14.18
C PHE A 106 -0.81 -3.28 -14.18
N ASN A 107 0.03 -3.56 -15.18
CA ASN A 107 0.88 -4.76 -15.15
C ASN A 107 1.82 -4.73 -13.95
N THR A 108 2.47 -3.59 -13.69
CA THR A 108 3.36 -3.41 -12.53
C THR A 108 2.61 -3.63 -11.22
N VAL A 109 1.41 -3.06 -11.07
CA VAL A 109 0.58 -3.25 -9.87
C VAL A 109 0.21 -4.73 -9.68
N CYS A 110 -0.25 -5.40 -10.73
CA CYS A 110 -0.61 -6.81 -10.65
C CYS A 110 0.62 -7.68 -10.32
N ASP A 111 1.78 -7.41 -10.92
CA ASP A 111 3.00 -8.17 -10.70
C ASP A 111 3.54 -8.01 -9.28
N LEU A 112 3.63 -6.77 -8.78
CA LEU A 112 4.12 -6.49 -7.43
C LEU A 112 3.18 -7.03 -6.33
N SER A 113 1.87 -7.08 -6.60
CA SER A 113 0.86 -7.52 -5.63
C SER A 113 0.68 -9.04 -5.55
N SER A 114 0.98 -9.78 -6.62
CA SER A 114 0.69 -11.21 -6.72
C SER A 114 1.21 -12.04 -5.55
N ALA A 115 2.51 -11.96 -5.26
CA ALA A 115 3.14 -12.74 -4.19
C ALA A 115 2.71 -12.32 -2.77
N PRO A 116 2.70 -11.01 -2.41
CA PRO A 116 2.11 -10.56 -1.14
C PRO A 116 0.66 -10.99 -0.94
N LEU A 117 -0.19 -10.87 -1.97
CA LEU A 117 -1.61 -11.24 -1.87
C LEU A 117 -1.80 -12.74 -1.67
N GLN A 118 -0.99 -13.57 -2.32
CA GLN A 118 -1.01 -15.02 -2.10
C GLN A 118 -0.72 -15.35 -0.62
N GLN A 119 0.28 -14.70 -0.03
CA GLN A 119 0.61 -14.91 1.37
C GLN A 119 -0.47 -14.34 2.31
N MET A 120 -1.00 -13.15 2.03
CA MET A 120 -2.13 -12.57 2.79
C MET A 120 -3.34 -13.50 2.76
N ALA A 121 -3.63 -14.16 1.64
CA ALA A 121 -4.75 -15.09 1.53
C ALA A 121 -4.57 -16.30 2.45
N GLN A 122 -3.36 -16.88 2.50
CA GLN A 122 -3.04 -17.98 3.41
C GLN A 122 -3.14 -17.55 4.88
N LEU A 123 -2.61 -16.37 5.21
CA LEU A 123 -2.70 -15.83 6.57
C LEU A 123 -4.16 -15.55 6.97
N LYS A 124 -4.99 -15.06 6.05
CA LYS A 124 -6.42 -14.81 6.30
C LYS A 124 -7.16 -16.10 6.59
N GLN A 125 -6.90 -17.16 5.82
CA GLN A 125 -7.46 -18.49 6.05
C GLN A 125 -7.06 -19.05 7.43
N ASN A 126 -5.87 -18.73 7.91
CA ASN A 126 -5.39 -19.09 9.25
C ASN A 126 -5.91 -18.17 10.37
N GLY A 127 -6.81 -17.23 10.06
CA GLY A 127 -7.44 -16.35 11.05
C GLY A 127 -6.57 -15.22 11.57
N TYR A 128 -5.50 -14.85 10.84
CA TYR A 128 -4.61 -13.77 11.26
C TYR A 128 -5.34 -12.42 11.22
N SER A 129 -5.10 -11.58 12.22
CA SER A 129 -5.48 -10.16 12.20
C SER A 129 -4.60 -9.36 11.24
N LEU A 130 -5.00 -8.12 10.91
CA LEU A 130 -4.19 -7.23 10.08
C LEU A 130 -2.76 -7.02 10.63
N SER A 131 -2.63 -6.79 11.94
CA SER A 131 -1.32 -6.60 12.58
C SER A 131 -0.45 -7.87 12.58
N GLN A 132 -1.09 -9.04 12.73
CA GLN A 132 -0.39 -10.33 12.61
C GLN A 132 0.04 -10.58 11.16
N MET A 133 -0.76 -10.17 10.17
CA MET A 133 -0.37 -10.25 8.75
C MET A 133 0.80 -9.32 8.44
N ALA A 134 0.76 -8.07 8.89
CA ALA A 134 1.86 -7.13 8.75
C ALA A 134 3.17 -7.74 9.27
N SER A 135 3.14 -8.26 10.51
CA SER A 135 4.29 -8.92 11.13
C SER A 135 4.78 -10.13 10.32
N ALA A 136 3.87 -10.97 9.83
CA ALA A 136 4.21 -12.15 9.05
C ALA A 136 4.82 -11.82 7.68
N LEU A 137 4.29 -10.79 6.99
CA LEU A 137 4.85 -10.29 5.74
C LEU A 137 6.24 -9.67 5.96
N SER A 138 6.42 -8.82 6.97
CA SER A 138 7.74 -8.26 7.33
C SER A 138 8.76 -9.36 7.62
N ASN A 139 8.39 -10.37 8.40
CA ASN A 139 9.26 -11.52 8.68
C ASN A 139 9.59 -12.36 7.43
N SER A 140 8.80 -12.22 6.37
CA SER A 140 9.02 -12.87 5.07
C SER A 140 9.80 -11.98 4.08
N GLY A 141 10.29 -10.82 4.54
CA GLY A 141 11.10 -9.91 3.75
C GLY A 141 10.32 -8.83 2.99
N TYR A 142 8.99 -8.76 3.15
CA TYR A 142 8.21 -7.71 2.51
C TYR A 142 8.38 -6.38 3.27
N PRO A 143 8.52 -5.26 2.55
CA PRO A 143 8.77 -3.96 3.16
C PRO A 143 7.46 -3.31 3.63
N VAL A 144 6.84 -3.87 4.67
CA VAL A 144 5.60 -3.29 5.23
C VAL A 144 5.91 -1.92 5.83
N TYR A 145 5.34 -0.88 5.23
CA TYR A 145 5.50 0.52 5.63
C TYR A 145 4.48 0.91 6.69
N ASN A 146 3.22 0.53 6.50
CA ASN A 146 2.12 0.91 7.39
C ASN A 146 1.01 -0.15 7.40
N SER A 147 0.19 -0.12 8.46
CA SER A 147 -1.05 -0.88 8.57
C SER A 147 -2.21 0.07 8.83
N ASN A 148 -3.12 0.20 7.87
CA ASN A 148 -4.32 1.04 8.00
C ASN A 148 -5.48 0.18 8.51
N ALA A 149 -5.66 0.15 9.83
CA ALA A 149 -6.73 -0.61 10.47
C ALA A 149 -8.14 -0.09 10.12
N GLY A 150 -8.30 1.18 9.75
CA GLY A 150 -9.59 1.77 9.42
C GLY A 150 -10.19 1.20 8.12
N ASN A 151 -9.34 0.99 7.11
CA ASN A 151 -9.72 0.38 5.84
C ASN A 151 -9.30 -1.09 5.72
N ASP A 152 -8.72 -1.66 6.77
CA ASP A 152 -8.20 -3.03 6.82
C ASP A 152 -7.19 -3.35 5.70
N GLN A 153 -6.17 -2.50 5.59
CA GLN A 153 -5.17 -2.51 4.52
C GLN A 153 -3.74 -2.54 5.06
N LEU A 154 -2.85 -3.14 4.27
CA LEU A 154 -1.40 -3.05 4.43
C LEU A 154 -0.81 -2.21 3.31
N GLU A 155 0.17 -1.39 3.67
CA GLU A 155 0.93 -0.58 2.73
C GLU A 155 2.36 -1.11 2.72
N LEU A 156 2.84 -1.54 1.55
CA LEU A 156 4.22 -2.00 1.36
C LEU A 156 4.99 -0.91 0.62
N SER A 157 6.14 -0.49 1.12
CA SER A 157 6.91 0.55 0.44
C SER A 157 7.48 0.06 -0.89
N VAL A 158 7.41 0.94 -1.89
CA VAL A 158 7.92 0.74 -3.24
C VAL A 158 8.77 1.93 -3.66
N CYS A 159 9.68 1.72 -4.59
CA CYS A 159 10.42 2.79 -5.25
C CYS A 159 10.66 2.48 -6.73
N ALA A 160 10.99 3.51 -7.49
CA ALA A 160 11.49 3.38 -8.86
C ALA A 160 12.68 4.32 -9.08
N GLY A 161 13.64 3.86 -9.89
CA GLY A 161 14.76 4.66 -10.34
C GLY A 161 14.36 5.61 -11.47
N SER A 162 15.38 6.19 -12.14
CA SER A 162 15.16 7.03 -13.32
C SER A 162 14.61 6.26 -14.53
N ASP A 163 14.64 4.93 -14.49
CA ASP A 163 14.02 4.03 -15.47
C ASP A 163 12.49 3.90 -15.30
N GLY A 164 11.93 4.39 -14.19
CA GLY A 164 10.50 4.31 -13.89
C GLY A 164 10.00 2.90 -13.56
N VAL A 165 10.91 1.93 -13.30
CA VAL A 165 10.54 0.55 -12.98
C VAL A 165 10.33 0.41 -11.47
N TRP A 166 9.07 0.21 -11.05
CA TRP A 166 8.72 0.09 -9.64
C TRP A 166 9.04 -1.29 -9.08
N LYS A 167 9.52 -1.31 -7.83
CA LYS A 167 9.78 -2.52 -7.05
C LYS A 167 9.50 -2.30 -5.58
N LEU A 168 9.21 -3.39 -4.87
CA LEU A 168 9.13 -3.40 -3.40
C LEU A 168 10.53 -3.09 -2.84
N SER A 169 10.62 -2.16 -1.89
CA SER A 169 11.89 -1.78 -1.27
C SER A 169 11.70 -1.27 0.15
N ALA A 170 12.61 -1.65 1.05
CA ALA A 170 12.74 -1.07 2.39
C ALA A 170 13.83 0.03 2.45
N ASP A 171 14.67 0.14 1.41
CA ASP A 171 15.78 1.10 1.32
C ASP A 171 15.81 1.72 -0.07
N PHE A 172 15.14 2.88 -0.19
CA PHE A 172 15.02 3.59 -1.45
C PHE A 172 16.36 4.06 -2.01
N ASN A 173 17.33 4.40 -1.15
CA ASN A 173 18.64 4.88 -1.59
C ASN A 173 19.44 3.76 -2.24
N THR A 174 19.44 2.58 -1.63
CA THR A 174 20.18 1.43 -2.15
C THR A 174 19.50 0.84 -3.38
N ASP A 175 18.17 0.73 -3.36
CA ASP A 175 17.46 0.01 -4.40
C ASP A 175 17.11 0.87 -5.62
N CYS A 176 16.85 2.16 -5.42
CA CYS A 176 16.35 3.07 -6.46
C CYS A 176 17.09 4.41 -6.53
N GLY A 177 18.05 4.65 -5.64
CA GLY A 177 18.89 5.84 -5.66
C GLY A 177 19.81 5.84 -6.87
N ASN A 178 20.16 7.04 -7.32
CA ASN A 178 21.19 7.25 -8.34
C ASN A 178 22.57 7.45 -7.69
#